data_AF-A0A1G1M4T1-F1
#
_entry.id   AF-A0A1G1M4T1-F1
#
_cell.length_a   1.000
_cell.length_b   1.000
_cell.length_c   1.000
_cell.angle_alpha   90.00
_cell.angle_beta   90.00
_cell.angle_gamma   90.00
#
_symmetry.space_group_name_H-M   'P 1'
#
loop_
_entity.id
_entity.type
_entity.pdbx_description
1 polymer ?
#
loop_
_entity_poly.entity_id
_entity_poly.type
_entity_poly.pdbx_seq_one_letter_code
_entity_poly.pdbx_strand_id
1 'polypeptide(L)' 'MNIKVNGKTETIKEKSLAIAGLLKFSKVENPEMVSVQRNGAFVNKENFDTTYLEDGDEIDFIYFMGGGAHQRTVMKGEGL' A
#
# COMPACT_ATOMS: atom_id res chain seq x y z
N MET A 1 6.81 19.58 -3.49
CA MET A 1 6.24 19.33 -2.16
C MET A 1 7.13 18.37 -1.40
N ASN A 2 7.22 18.56 -0.09
CA ASN A 2 7.93 17.71 0.85
C ASN A 2 6.89 16.89 1.59
N ILE A 3 6.93 15.57 1.38
CA ILE A 3 6.02 14.63 2.02
C ILE A 3 6.83 13.60 2.80
N LYS A 4 6.16 12.79 3.60
CA LYS A 4 6.75 11.64 4.25
C LYS A 4 6.11 10.38 3.70
N VAL A 5 6.91 9.42 3.25
CA VAL A 5 6.43 8.12 2.75
C VAL A 5 7.03 7.03 3.63
N ASN A 6 6.18 6.25 4.30
CA ASN A 6 6.57 5.19 5.24
C ASN A 6 7.64 5.65 6.25
N GLY A 7 7.43 6.83 6.84
CA GLY A 7 8.35 7.43 7.81
C GLY A 7 9.55 8.19 7.22
N LYS A 8 9.81 8.13 5.91
CA LYS A 8 10.95 8.79 5.26
C LYS A 8 10.52 10.04 4.48
N THR A 9 11.22 11.15 4.69
CA THR A 9 10.98 12.39 3.94
C THR A 9 11.39 12.24 2.48
N GLU A 10 10.50 12.59 1.57
CA GLU A 10 10.70 12.59 0.12
C GLU A 10 10.35 13.97 -0.46
N THR A 11 11.17 14.46 -1.38
CA THR A 11 10.90 15.73 -2.09
C THR A 11 10.40 15.43 -3.49
N ILE A 12 9.13 15.71 -3.72
CA ILE A 12 8.48 15.53 -5.02
C ILE A 12 8.46 16.86 -5.77
N LYS A 13 9.05 16.86 -6.97
CA LYS A 13 9.16 18.05 -7.83
C LYS A 13 7.87 18.34 -8.61
N GLU A 14 7.03 17.33 -8.80
CA GLU A 14 5.74 17.48 -9.48
C GLU A 14 4.79 18.33 -8.63
N LYS A 15 4.11 19.28 -9.28
CA LYS A 15 3.15 20.17 -8.61
C LYS A 15 1.83 19.49 -8.29
N SER A 16 1.51 18.40 -8.98
CA SER A 16 0.27 17.66 -8.81
C SER A 16 0.57 16.18 -9.07
N LEU A 17 0.56 15.39 -8.00
CA LEU A 17 0.76 13.95 -8.04
C LEU A 17 -0.34 13.31 -7.20
N ALA A 18 -1.13 12.43 -7.81
CA ALA A 18 -2.12 11.64 -7.08
C ALA A 18 -1.48 10.42 -6.41
N ILE A 19 -2.18 9.80 -5.46
CA ILE A 19 -1.71 8.59 -4.77
C ILE A 19 -1.33 7.49 -5.77
N ALA A 20 -2.11 7.29 -6.84
CA ALA A 20 -1.79 6.33 -7.89
C ALA A 20 -0.44 6.62 -8.58
N GLY A 21 -0.12 7.90 -8.78
CA GLY A 21 1.16 8.33 -9.32
C GLY A 21 2.30 8.09 -8.33
N LEU A 22 2.07 8.32 -7.04
CA LEU A 22 3.04 8.05 -5.99
C LEU A 22 3.41 6.57 -5.91
N LEU A 23 2.43 5.65 -6.00
CA LEU A 23 2.70 4.22 -6.01
C LEU A 23 3.64 3.82 -7.16
N LYS A 24 3.46 4.41 -8.34
CA LYS A 24 4.35 4.22 -9.51
C LYS A 24 5.73 4.83 -9.27
N PHE A 25 5.78 6.05 -8.75
CA PHE A 25 7.03 6.74 -8.43
C PHE A 25 7.87 5.95 -7.41
N SER A 26 7.22 5.42 -6.38
CA SER A 26 7.82 4.57 -5.36
C SER A 26 8.08 3.13 -5.81
N LYS A 27 7.78 2.79 -7.07
CA LYS A 27 7.97 1.45 -7.67
C LYS A 27 7.33 0.34 -6.85
N VAL A 28 6.12 0.59 -6.33
CA VAL A 28 5.34 -0.44 -5.63
C VAL A 28 5.04 -1.57 -6.61
N GLU A 29 5.52 -2.77 -6.33
CA GLU A 29 5.40 -3.92 -7.23
C GLU A 29 3.95 -4.35 -7.42
N ASN A 30 3.20 -4.40 -6.31
CA ASN A 30 1.82 -4.92 -6.28
C ASN A 30 0.85 -3.85 -5.74
N PRO A 31 0.55 -2.79 -6.53
CA PRO A 31 -0.36 -1.73 -6.12
C PRO A 31 -1.80 -2.24 -5.90
N GLU A 32 -2.11 -3.43 -6.39
CA GLU A 32 -3.40 -4.07 -6.14
C GLU A 32 -3.54 -4.58 -4.69
N MET A 33 -2.42 -4.92 -4.05
CA MET A 33 -2.36 -5.51 -2.70
C MET A 33 -1.91 -4.52 -1.62
N VAL A 34 -1.69 -3.26 -1.99
CA VAL A 34 -1.30 -2.21 -1.05
C VAL A 34 -2.54 -1.45 -0.58
N SER A 35 -2.64 -1.24 0.73
CA SER A 35 -3.54 -0.25 1.32
C SER A 35 -2.75 1.03 1.59
N VAL A 36 -3.35 2.19 1.35
CA VAL A 36 -2.68 3.48 1.55
C VAL A 36 -3.40 4.26 2.64
N GLN A 37 -2.64 4.76 3.61
CA GLN A 37 -3.10 5.80 4.51
C GLN A 37 -2.50 7.14 4.10
N ARG A 38 -3.32 8.20 4.18
CA ARG A 38 -2.92 9.59 4.10
C ARG A 38 -3.24 10.25 5.43
N ASN A 39 -2.22 10.77 6.11
CA ASN A 39 -2.33 11.44 7.41
C ASN A 39 -3.08 10.58 8.46
N GLY A 40 -2.81 9.26 8.47
CA GLY A 40 -3.42 8.30 9.39
C GLY A 40 -4.86 7.87 9.04
N ALA A 41 -5.39 8.28 7.89
CA ALA A 41 -6.69 7.83 7.39
C ALA A 41 -6.55 7.00 6.12
N PHE A 42 -7.26 5.87 6.04
CA PHE A 42 -7.26 5.04 4.83
C PHE A 42 -7.93 5.78 3.66
N VAL A 43 -7.31 5.69 2.49
CA VAL A 43 -7.88 6.17 1.24
C VAL A 43 -8.45 4.98 0.48
N ASN A 44 -9.71 5.07 0.04
CA ASN A 44 -10.30 4.05 -0.83
C ASN A 44 -9.51 3.96 -2.14
N LYS A 45 -9.28 2.74 -2.61
CA LYS A 45 -8.52 2.47 -3.83
C LYS A 45 -9.11 3.15 -5.07
N GLU A 46 -10.43 3.25 -5.15
CA GLU A 46 -11.16 3.97 -6.21
C GLU A 46 -10.81 5.47 -6.28
N ASN A 47 -10.32 6.04 -5.17
CA ASN A 47 -9.95 7.44 -5.05
C ASN A 47 -8.44 7.68 -5.27
N PHE A 48 -7.64 6.65 -5.60
CA PHE A 48 -6.19 6.84 -5.74
C PHE A 48 -5.81 7.77 -6.89
N ASP A 49 -6.60 7.80 -7.96
CA ASP A 49 -6.35 8.69 -9.10
C ASP A 49 -6.86 10.12 -8.89
N THR A 50 -7.76 10.34 -7.92
CA THR A 50 -8.41 11.63 -7.64
C THR A 50 -7.95 12.28 -6.34
N THR A 51 -7.25 11.55 -5.49
CA THR A 51 -6.65 12.07 -4.25
C THR A 51 -5.24 12.56 -4.54
N TYR A 52 -5.11 13.88 -4.67
CA TYR A 52 -3.84 14.55 -4.86
C TYR A 52 -3.10 14.75 -3.55
N LEU A 53 -1.77 14.60 -3.61
CA LEU A 53 -0.87 14.85 -2.51
C LEU A 53 -0.70 16.36 -2.29
N GLU A 54 -0.52 16.72 -1.03
CA GLU A 54 -0.25 18.08 -0.59
C GLU A 54 1.09 18.14 0.16
N ASP A 55 1.64 19.35 0.28
CA ASP A 55 2.86 19.57 1.05
C ASP A 55 2.62 19.23 2.53
N GLY A 56 3.55 18.49 3.13
CA GLY A 56 3.45 18.02 4.50
C GLY A 56 2.68 16.72 4.71
N ASP A 57 2.10 16.11 3.67
CA ASP A 57 1.40 14.84 3.80
C ASP A 57 2.31 13.70 4.32
N GLU A 58 1.74 12.86 5.19
CA GLU A 58 2.31 11.58 5.60
C GLU A 58 1.54 10.43 4.94
N ILE A 59 2.23 9.63 4.14
CA ILE A 59 1.70 8.52 3.38
C ILE A 59 2.30 7.21 3.88
N ASP A 60 1.46 6.26 4.26
CA ASP A 60 1.90 4.92 4.66
C ASP A 60 1.34 3.85 3.73
N PHE A 61 2.24 3.09 3.10
CA PHE A 61 1.90 1.88 2.39
C PHE A 61 1.84 0.70 3.36
N ILE A 62 0.67 0.05 3.41
CA ILE A 62 0.38 -1.09 4.29
C ILE A 62 0.14 -2.33 3.44
N TYR A 63 0.91 -3.39 3.68
CA TYR A 63 0.71 -4.70 3.06
C TYR A 63 0.18 -5.67 4.10
N PHE A 64 -1.04 -6.17 3.91
CA PHE A 64 -1.60 -7.23 4.74
C PHE A 64 -1.12 -8.58 4.21
N MET A 65 -0.01 -9.08 4.75
CA MET A 65 0.39 -10.47 4.53
C MET A 65 -0.47 -11.37 5.42
N GLY A 66 -1.57 -11.89 4.86
CA GLY A 66 -2.43 -12.86 5.55
C GLY A 66 -1.65 -14.12 5.93
N GLY A 67 -1.64 -14.45 7.22
CA GLY A 67 -0.94 -15.62 7.77
C GLY A 67 -1.46 -16.93 7.20
N GLY A 68 -0.55 -17.78 6.75
CA GLY A 68 -0.84 -19.08 6.16
C GLY A 68 -1.48 -20.07 7.14
N ALA A 69 -2.56 -20.70 6.70
CA ALA A 69 -2.99 -22.01 7.19
C ALA A 69 -3.26 -22.89 5.98
N HIS A 70 -2.19 -23.47 5.43
CA HIS A 70 -2.33 -24.62 4.56
C HIS A 70 -2.78 -25.77 5.47
N GLN A 71 -4.10 -25.97 5.59
CA GLN A 71 -4.65 -27.13 6.28
C GLN A 71 -4.23 -28.36 5.47
N ARG A 72 -3.11 -28.95 5.86
CA ARG A 72 -2.66 -30.23 5.34
C ARG A 72 -3.65 -31.27 5.88
N THR A 73 -4.67 -31.59 5.10
CA THR A 73 -5.51 -32.78 5.37
C THR A 73 -4.61 -33.99 5.23
N VAL A 74 -4.09 -34.48 6.35
CA VAL A 74 -3.52 -35.83 6.43
C VAL A 74 -4.69 -36.79 6.32
N MET A 75 -4.94 -37.31 5.12
CA MET A 75 -5.78 -38.48 4.91
C MET A 75 -5.11 -39.63 5.66
N LYS A 76 -5.72 -40.06 6.77
CA LYS A 76 -5.32 -41.24 7.53
C LYS A 76 -5.71 -42.46 6.68
N GLY A 77 -4.76 -43.01 5.93
CA GLY A 77 -4.91 -44.30 5.27
C GLY A 77 -4.69 -45.41 6.29
N GLU A 78 -5.78 -46.05 6.68
CA GLU A 78 -5.79 -47.32 7.40
C GLU A 78 -5.20 -48.42 6.50
N GLY A 79 -4.18 -49.12 6.98
CA GLY A 79 -3.68 -50.35 6.40
C GLY A 79 -3.82 -51.46 7.43
N LEU A 80 -4.70 -52.41 7.13
CA LEU A 80 -4.72 -53.77 7.68
C LEU A 80 -3.66 -54.61 6.98
#